data_AF-A0A851HNF1-F1
#
_entry.id   AF-A0A851HNF1-F1
#
_cell.length_a   1.000
_cell.length_b   1.000
_cell.length_c   1.000
_cell.angle_alpha   90.00
_cell.angle_beta   90.00
_cell.angle_gamma   90.00
#
_symmetry.space_group_name_H-M   'P 1'
#
loop_
_entity.id
_entity.type
_entity.pdbx_description
1 polymer ?
#
loop_
_entity_poly.entity_id
_entity_poly.type
_entity_poly.pdbx_seq_one_letter_code
_entity_poly.pdbx_strand_id
1 'polypeptide(L)'
;MKIYASVALASALFLTACAGSSQTGSQTTATASVHNYQCESGATIAATYPTSNTATVEYQGNSYDMDIAVSASGARYVGDKLEWWTKGSGAGSEGLLLQHMADGTSGDTIESCTKH
;
A
#
# COMPACT_ATOMS: atom_id res chain seq x y z
N MET A 1 53.91 23.08 -26.49
CA MET A 1 53.19 24.29 -26.00
C MET A 1 51.91 24.40 -26.83
N LYS A 2 50.71 24.15 -26.25
CA LYS A 2 49.77 25.17 -25.70
C LYS A 2 49.40 26.22 -26.79
N ILE A 3 48.16 26.57 -27.17
CA ILE A 3 46.81 26.42 -26.59
C ILE A 3 45.74 26.95 -27.59
N TYR A 4 44.56 26.30 -27.57
CA TYR A 4 43.15 26.66 -27.88
C TYR A 4 42.73 27.84 -28.78
N ALA A 5 41.79 27.57 -29.71
CA ALA A 5 40.53 28.31 -29.98
C ALA A 5 39.94 27.78 -31.30
N SER A 6 38.78 27.13 -31.33
CA SER A 6 37.51 27.84 -31.49
C SER A 6 36.38 26.83 -31.32
N VAL A 7 35.59 26.95 -30.25
CA VAL A 7 34.29 26.28 -30.15
C VAL A 7 33.25 27.38 -30.17
N ALA A 8 32.62 27.55 -31.33
CA ALA A 8 31.40 28.34 -31.47
C ALA A 8 30.38 27.45 -32.16
N LEU A 9 29.62 26.69 -31.36
CA LEU A 9 28.39 26.06 -31.83
C LEU A 9 27.24 26.66 -31.02
N ALA A 10 26.73 27.79 -31.50
CA ALA A 10 25.51 28.38 -31.02
C ALA A 10 24.33 27.56 -31.56
N SER A 11 23.74 26.72 -30.72
CA SER A 11 22.47 26.05 -31.00
C SER A 11 21.42 26.56 -30.02
N ALA A 12 20.74 27.63 -30.40
CA ALA A 12 19.51 28.05 -29.76
C ALA A 12 18.35 27.20 -30.31
N LEU A 13 18.03 26.11 -29.62
CA LEU A 13 16.76 25.40 -29.86
C LEU A 13 15.64 26.11 -29.10
N PHE A 14 14.84 26.90 -29.84
CA PHE A 14 13.50 27.25 -29.43
C PHE A 14 12.58 26.07 -29.75
N LEU A 15 12.11 25.35 -28.72
CA LEU A 15 11.02 24.40 -28.84
C LEU A 15 9.83 24.87 -28.01
N THR A 16 8.80 25.17 -28.78
CA THR A 16 7.48 25.71 -28.46
C THR A 16 6.57 24.65 -27.80
N ALA A 17 5.74 25.14 -26.87
CA ALA A 17 4.42 24.66 -26.46
C ALA A 17 4.19 23.19 -26.10
N CYS A 18 3.68 22.99 -24.88
CA CYS A 18 2.41 22.29 -24.68
C CYS A 18 1.64 23.07 -23.61
N ALA A 19 0.48 23.61 -23.96
CA ALA A 19 -0.49 24.07 -22.99
C ALA A 19 -0.90 22.87 -22.13
N GLY A 20 -0.46 22.86 -20.88
CA GLY A 20 -0.95 21.92 -19.89
C GLY A 20 -2.39 22.28 -19.56
N SER A 21 -3.34 21.71 -20.30
CA SER A 21 -4.72 21.62 -19.84
C SER A 21 -4.66 20.86 -18.51
N SER A 22 -4.81 21.58 -17.40
CA SER A 22 -5.08 20.98 -16.11
C SER A 22 -6.37 20.18 -16.23
N GLN A 23 -6.22 18.89 -16.54
CA GLN A 23 -7.26 17.92 -16.30
C GLN A 23 -7.36 17.83 -14.79
N THR A 24 -8.21 18.67 -14.21
CA THR A 24 -8.83 18.42 -12.92
C THR A 24 -9.56 17.10 -13.07
N GLY A 25 -8.83 16.01 -12.83
CA GLY A 25 -9.37 14.67 -12.86
C GLY A 25 -10.49 14.64 -11.84
N SER A 26 -11.72 14.46 -12.33
CA SER A 26 -12.83 14.02 -11.52
C SER A 26 -12.34 12.83 -10.70
N GLN A 27 -12.20 13.05 -9.40
CA GLN A 27 -11.88 12.02 -8.44
C GLN A 27 -13.11 11.12 -8.36
N THR A 28 -13.23 10.19 -9.31
CA THR A 28 -14.13 9.05 -9.17
C THR A 28 -13.60 8.32 -7.94
N THR A 29 -14.31 8.44 -6.81
CA THR A 29 -14.07 7.62 -5.63
C THR A 29 -14.25 6.17 -6.06
N ALA A 30 -13.14 5.53 -6.46
CA ALA A 30 -13.14 4.11 -6.72
C ALA A 30 -13.48 3.45 -5.39
N THR A 31 -14.64 2.81 -5.30
CA THR A 31 -14.99 2.00 -4.14
C THR A 31 -13.94 0.91 -4.01
N ALA A 32 -13.16 0.94 -2.93
CA ALA A 32 -12.14 -0.07 -2.68
C ALA A 32 -12.80 -1.46 -2.65
N SER A 33 -12.21 -2.42 -3.36
CA SER A 33 -12.71 -3.79 -3.38
C SER A 33 -12.52 -4.44 -2.01
N VAL A 34 -13.51 -5.20 -1.57
CA VAL A 34 -13.42 -6.05 -0.38
C VAL A 34 -12.66 -7.33 -0.72
N HIS A 35 -11.72 -7.71 0.13
CA HIS A 35 -10.94 -8.95 0.05
C HIS A 35 -11.23 -9.80 1.28
N ASN A 36 -11.82 -10.97 1.07
CA ASN A 36 -12.21 -11.88 2.14
C ASN A 36 -11.15 -12.96 2.35
N TYR A 37 -10.82 -13.21 3.62
CA TYR A 37 -9.85 -14.19 4.06
C TYR A 37 -10.54 -15.17 5.01
N GLN A 38 -10.37 -16.47 4.74
CA GLN A 38 -10.81 -17.53 5.64
C GLN A 38 -9.64 -17.92 6.54
N CYS A 39 -9.84 -17.84 7.86
CA CYS A 39 -8.82 -18.14 8.85
C CYS A 39 -8.91 -19.59 9.33
N GLU A 40 -7.79 -20.13 9.80
CA GLU A 40 -7.67 -21.49 10.34
C GLU A 40 -8.57 -21.74 11.55
N SER A 41 -8.85 -20.69 12.34
CA SER A 41 -9.81 -20.73 13.45
C SER A 41 -11.27 -20.91 13.01
N GLY A 42 -11.57 -20.73 11.73
CA GLY A 42 -12.92 -20.64 11.18
C GLY A 42 -13.45 -19.21 11.09
N ALA A 43 -12.77 -18.21 11.66
CA ALA A 43 -13.14 -16.81 11.49
C ALA A 43 -12.95 -16.32 10.05
N THR A 44 -13.63 -15.23 9.70
CA THR A 44 -13.46 -14.52 8.43
C THR A 44 -12.95 -13.11 8.71
N ILE A 45 -11.99 -12.65 7.90
CA ILE A 45 -11.53 -11.26 7.86
C ILE A 45 -11.90 -10.66 6.51
N ALA A 46 -12.55 -9.51 6.52
CA ALA A 46 -12.77 -8.71 5.33
C ALA A 46 -11.84 -7.49 5.36
N ALA A 47 -10.94 -7.39 4.39
CA ALA A 47 -10.01 -6.28 4.26
C ALA A 47 -10.33 -5.44 3.03
N THR A 48 -10.36 -4.13 3.19
CA THR A 48 -10.35 -3.18 2.07
C THR A 48 -9.08 -2.36 2.12
N TYR A 49 -8.60 -1.93 0.95
CA TYR A 49 -7.40 -1.10 0.84
C TYR A 49 -7.77 0.20 0.11
N PRO A 50 -8.24 1.23 0.83
CA PRO A 50 -8.60 2.53 0.24
C PRO A 50 -7.43 3.18 -0.53
N THR A 51 -6.21 2.97 -0.03
CA THR A 51 -4.94 3.35 -0.68
C THR A 51 -3.93 2.22 -0.49
N SER A 52 -2.75 2.33 -1.11
CA SER A 52 -1.65 1.39 -0.82
C SER A 52 -1.17 1.45 0.64
N ASN A 53 -1.44 2.57 1.34
CA ASN A 53 -0.88 2.87 2.64
C ASN A 53 -1.89 2.71 3.78
N THR A 54 -3.14 2.37 3.47
CA THR A 54 -4.22 2.28 4.46
C THR A 54 -5.01 1.00 4.23
N ALA A 55 -5.39 0.34 5.30
CA ALA A 55 -6.31 -0.80 5.27
C ALA A 55 -7.44 -0.58 6.27
N THR A 56 -8.65 -1.00 5.91
CA THR A 56 -9.74 -1.18 6.87
C THR A 56 -10.01 -2.67 6.98
N VAL A 57 -9.87 -3.22 8.18
CA VAL A 57 -9.98 -4.65 8.49
C VAL A 57 -11.20 -4.88 9.36
N GLU A 58 -12.15 -5.67 8.88
CA GLU A 58 -13.29 -6.13 9.66
C GLU A 58 -13.01 -7.50 10.27
N TYR A 59 -13.06 -7.60 11.60
CA TYR A 59 -12.81 -8.82 12.35
C TYR A 59 -13.68 -8.88 13.60
N GLN A 60 -14.38 -10.01 13.78
CA GLN A 60 -15.33 -10.25 14.88
C GLN A 60 -16.36 -9.11 15.07
N GLY A 61 -16.86 -8.54 13.97
CA GLY A 61 -17.86 -7.47 13.99
C GLY A 61 -17.30 -6.08 14.35
N ASN A 62 -15.99 -5.94 14.50
CA ASN A 62 -15.31 -4.66 14.69
C ASN A 62 -14.59 -4.27 13.41
N SER A 63 -14.52 -2.96 13.15
CA SER A 63 -13.75 -2.39 12.05
C SER A 63 -12.52 -1.69 12.60
N TYR A 64 -11.36 -1.96 11.99
CA TYR A 64 -10.06 -1.41 12.38
C TYR A 64 -9.45 -0.69 11.20
N ASP A 65 -9.30 0.64 11.33
CA ASP A 65 -8.53 1.43 10.38
C ASP A 65 -7.04 1.33 10.74
N MET A 66 -6.23 1.02 9.74
CA MET A 66 -4.81 0.70 9.91
C MET A 66 -3.95 1.43 8.87
N ASP A 67 -2.75 1.81 9.28
CA ASP A 67 -1.74 2.46 8.45
C ASP A 67 -0.59 1.50 8.12
N ILE A 68 0.00 1.65 6.94
CA ILE A 68 1.12 0.82 6.51
C ILE A 68 2.35 1.06 7.39
N ALA A 69 2.99 -0.03 7.80
CA ALA A 69 4.21 -0.04 8.57
C ALA A 69 5.33 -0.77 7.81
N VAL A 70 6.57 -0.43 8.13
CA VAL A 70 7.74 -1.09 7.54
C VAL A 70 7.71 -2.58 7.87
N SER A 71 8.01 -3.40 6.87
CA SER A 71 8.11 -4.85 6.97
C SER A 71 9.18 -5.38 6.00
N ALA A 72 9.70 -6.58 6.29
CA ALA A 72 10.72 -7.19 5.44
C ALA A 72 10.15 -7.71 4.10
N SER A 73 8.90 -8.18 4.11
CA SER A 73 8.20 -8.64 2.90
C SER A 73 6.70 -8.52 3.08
N GLY A 74 5.97 -8.38 1.97
CA GLY A 74 4.52 -8.23 2.02
C GLY A 74 4.10 -6.82 2.45
N ALA A 75 2.83 -6.68 2.83
CA ALA A 75 2.27 -5.43 3.31
C ALA A 75 1.81 -5.61 4.77
N ARG A 76 2.38 -4.82 5.67
CA ARG A 76 2.06 -4.81 7.10
C ARG A 76 1.32 -3.53 7.42
N TYR A 77 0.14 -3.65 7.99
CA TYR A 77 -0.69 -2.52 8.43
C TYR A 77 -0.87 -2.62 9.93
N VAL A 78 -0.80 -1.50 10.65
CA VAL A 78 -0.93 -1.43 12.10
C VAL A 78 -2.01 -0.42 12.47
N GLY A 79 -2.84 -0.77 13.45
CA GLY A 79 -3.90 0.09 13.95
C GLY A 79 -4.39 -0.40 15.30
N ASP A 80 -4.65 0.53 16.21
CA ASP A 80 -4.93 0.23 17.62
C ASP A 80 -3.88 -0.71 18.25
N LYS A 81 -4.27 -1.93 18.62
CA LYS A 81 -3.42 -2.99 19.20
C LYS A 81 -3.30 -4.20 18.29
N LEU A 82 -3.62 -4.03 17.01
CA LEU A 82 -3.64 -5.09 16.02
C LEU A 82 -2.72 -4.76 14.85
N GLU A 83 -2.27 -5.82 14.22
CA GLU A 83 -1.46 -5.79 13.01
C GLU A 83 -2.05 -6.74 11.98
N TRP A 84 -2.25 -6.24 10.77
CA TRP A 84 -2.69 -7.01 9.63
C TRP A 84 -1.55 -7.12 8.61
N TRP A 85 -1.03 -8.32 8.41
CA TRP A 85 0.11 -8.56 7.53
C TRP A 85 -0.24 -9.54 6.41
N THR A 86 -0.14 -9.09 5.16
CA THR A 86 -0.48 -9.90 3.98
C THR A 86 0.71 -10.18 3.08
N LYS A 87 0.62 -11.30 2.34
CA LYS A 87 1.58 -11.72 1.34
C LYS A 87 0.88 -12.22 0.08
N GLY A 88 1.20 -11.60 -1.06
CA GLY A 88 0.50 -11.84 -2.33
C GLY A 88 -0.67 -10.88 -2.55
N SER A 89 -1.34 -10.96 -3.70
CA SER A 89 -2.47 -10.09 -4.07
C SER A 89 -3.70 -10.83 -4.63
N GLY A 90 -3.57 -12.09 -5.03
CA GLY A 90 -4.63 -12.91 -5.64
C GLY A 90 -5.31 -13.88 -4.68
N ALA A 91 -6.17 -14.76 -5.21
CA ALA A 91 -6.64 -15.92 -4.45
C ALA A 91 -5.45 -16.78 -3.98
N GLY A 92 -5.54 -17.33 -2.77
CA GLY A 92 -4.43 -18.03 -2.11
C GLY A 92 -3.42 -17.11 -1.41
N SER A 93 -3.63 -15.78 -1.42
CA SER A 93 -2.76 -14.87 -0.65
C SER A 93 -2.91 -15.11 0.84
N GLU A 94 -1.80 -15.04 1.56
CA GLU A 94 -1.75 -15.24 3.01
C GLU A 94 -2.08 -13.93 3.73
N GLY A 95 -2.73 -14.04 4.89
CA GLY A 95 -2.98 -12.94 5.81
C GLY A 95 -2.81 -13.41 7.25
N LEU A 96 -2.09 -12.63 8.05
CA LEU A 96 -1.93 -12.83 9.49
C LEU A 96 -2.54 -11.65 10.23
N LEU A 97 -3.40 -11.93 11.20
CA LEU A 97 -3.78 -10.95 12.21
C LEU A 97 -2.94 -11.20 13.45
N LEU A 98 -2.18 -10.22 13.90
CA LEU A 98 -1.30 -10.32 15.06
C LEU A 98 -1.64 -9.24 16.09
N GLN A 99 -1.19 -9.45 17.32
CA GLN A 99 -1.10 -8.37 18.29
C GLN A 99 -0.02 -7.37 17.85
N HIS A 100 -0.31 -6.07 17.95
CA HIS A 100 0.70 -5.02 17.78
C HIS A 100 1.21 -4.55 19.14
N MET A 101 2.53 -4.59 19.33
CA MET A 101 3.18 -4.23 20.59
C MET A 101 3.46 -2.73 20.65
N ALA A 102 3.48 -2.17 21.88
CA ALA A 102 3.70 -0.73 22.08
C ALA A 102 5.08 -0.24 21.63
N ASP A 103 6.05 -1.13 21.46
CA ASP A 103 7.39 -0.84 20.91
C ASP A 103 7.44 -0.90 19.37
N GLY A 104 6.29 -1.12 18.71
CA GLY A 104 6.15 -1.19 17.25
C GLY A 104 6.43 -2.57 16.65
N THR A 105 6.79 -3.55 17.47
CA THR A 105 7.05 -4.93 17.03
C THR A 105 5.76 -5.74 16.90
N SER A 106 5.82 -6.79 16.09
CA SER A 106 4.75 -7.78 15.97
C SER A 106 4.76 -8.70 17.19
N GLY A 107 3.59 -8.92 17.79
CA GLY A 107 3.37 -9.85 18.90
C GLY A 107 2.86 -11.21 18.43
N ASP A 108 2.06 -11.85 19.27
CA ASP A 108 1.49 -13.17 18.98
C ASP A 108 0.52 -13.14 17.81
N THR A 109 0.51 -14.23 17.03
CA THR A 109 -0.47 -14.45 15.95
C THR A 109 -1.83 -14.78 16.54
N ILE A 110 -2.84 -13.99 16.18
CA ILE A 110 -4.25 -14.17 16.56
C ILE A 110 -4.95 -15.03 15.51
N GLU A 111 -4.73 -14.75 14.22
CA GLU A 111 -5.30 -15.49 13.10
C GLU A 111 -4.24 -15.76 12.02
N SER A 112 -4.34 -16.94 11.39
CA SER A 112 -3.68 -17.25 10.12
C SER A 112 -4.74 -17.55 9.08
N CYS A 113 -4.68 -16.87 7.93
CA CYS A 113 -5.77 -16.83 6.97
C CYS A 113 -5.30 -16.91 5.52
N THR A 114 -6.19 -17.39 4.65
CA THR A 114 -6.00 -17.45 3.19
C THR A 114 -7.12 -16.72 2.47
N LYS A 115 -6.77 -15.88 1.50
CA LYS A 115 -7.73 -15.20 0.61
C LYS A 115 -8.37 -16.19 -0.36
N HIS A 116 -9.69 -16.11 -0.53
CA HIS A 116 -10.43 -16.90 -1.51
C HIS A 116 -11.08 -16.04 -2.60
#